data_AF-A0A0M9CI37-F1
#
_entry.id   AF-A0A0M9CI37-F1
#
_cell.length_a   1.000
_cell.length_b   1.000
_cell.length_c   1.000
_cell.angle_alpha   90.00
_cell.angle_beta   90.00
_cell.angle_gamma   90.00
#
_symmetry.space_group_name_H-M   'P 1'
#
loop_
_entity.id
_entity.type
_entity.pdbx_description
1 polymer ?
#
loop_
_entity_poly.entity_id
_entity_poly.type
_entity_poly.pdbx_seq_one_letter_code
_entity_poly.pdbx_strand_id
1 'polypeptide(L)'
;MADREEIKKEHRAQTSKFVYYIIALCVAAIGFSIVQTSGQSLDYSHIPLGIALLLWSVSVYIGFAFVKSRLNLLYGNNLYLDILDGKVDDFNKSKAHQEYAAELTMKDIERINQKYEKHLYIQEILFYLGVISFVVWHIIEMYNISITVIA
;
A
#
# COMPACT_ATOMS: atom_id res chain seq x y z
N MET A 1 -7.13 25.94 -16.40
CA MET A 1 -7.31 25.52 -14.99
C MET A 1 -7.96 24.13 -14.90
N ALA A 2 -8.97 23.83 -15.74
CA ALA A 2 -9.57 22.49 -15.85
C ALA A 2 -8.54 21.37 -16.09
N ASP A 3 -7.59 21.57 -17.01
CA ASP A 3 -6.58 20.56 -17.37
C ASP A 3 -5.69 20.13 -16.18
N ARG A 4 -5.38 21.06 -15.26
CA ARG A 4 -4.56 20.73 -14.08
C ARG A 4 -5.31 19.86 -13.08
N GLU A 5 -6.61 20.09 -12.91
CA GLU A 5 -7.45 19.28 -12.04
C GLU A 5 -7.70 17.88 -12.63
N GLU A 6 -7.84 17.80 -13.96
CA GLU A 6 -7.93 16.53 -14.67
C GLU A 6 -6.65 15.70 -14.52
N ILE A 7 -5.48 16.29 -14.74
CA ILE A 7 -4.17 15.62 -14.55
C ILE A 7 -4.02 15.12 -13.11
N LYS A 8 -4.38 15.91 -12.10
CA LYS A 8 -4.32 15.48 -10.69
C LYS A 8 -5.25 14.30 -10.42
N LYS A 9 -6.46 14.33 -10.98
CA LYS A 9 -7.44 13.25 -10.84
C LYS A 9 -6.93 11.96 -11.49
N GLU A 10 -6.38 12.05 -12.69
CA GLU A 10 -5.80 10.92 -13.40
C GLU A 10 -4.59 10.34 -12.64
N HIS A 11 -3.65 11.18 -12.22
CA HIS A 11 -2.50 10.76 -11.42
C HIS A 11 -2.95 9.96 -10.18
N ARG A 12 -3.91 10.49 -9.42
CA ARG A 12 -4.49 9.82 -8.24
C ARG A 12 -5.10 8.46 -8.57
N ALA A 13 -5.78 8.35 -9.71
CA ALA A 13 -6.37 7.10 -10.17
C ALA A 13 -5.29 6.07 -10.53
N GLN A 14 -4.25 6.49 -11.25
CA GLN A 14 -3.13 5.62 -11.62
C GLN A 14 -2.33 5.17 -10.39
N THR A 15 -2.03 6.06 -9.44
CA THR A 15 -1.36 5.69 -8.18
C THR A 15 -2.15 4.63 -7.41
N SER A 16 -3.47 4.76 -7.35
CA SER A 16 -4.31 3.79 -6.64
C SER A 16 -4.24 2.41 -7.31
N LYS A 17 -4.33 2.35 -8.64
CA LYS A 17 -4.18 1.10 -9.41
C LYS A 17 -2.80 0.47 -9.19
N PHE A 18 -1.75 1.29 -9.21
CA PHE A 18 -0.38 0.84 -9.00
C PHE A 18 -0.20 0.18 -7.62
N VAL A 19 -0.76 0.76 -6.56
CA VAL A 19 -0.75 0.16 -5.21
C VAL A 19 -1.45 -1.21 -5.20
N TYR A 20 -2.60 -1.34 -5.86
CA TYR A 20 -3.29 -2.63 -5.96
C TYR A 20 -2.47 -3.68 -6.72
N TYR A 21 -1.76 -3.28 -7.78
CA TYR A 21 -0.85 -4.19 -8.49
C TYR A 21 0.30 -4.68 -7.58
N ILE A 22 0.93 -3.80 -6.81
CA ILE A 22 1.99 -4.22 -5.86
C ILE A 22 1.44 -5.19 -4.82
N ILE A 23 0.27 -4.90 -4.23
CA ILE A 23 -0.36 -5.79 -3.24
C ILE A 23 -0.58 -7.18 -3.87
N ALA A 24 -1.15 -7.24 -5.08
CA ALA A 24 -1.40 -8.50 -5.77
C ALA A 24 -0.09 -9.26 -6.05
N LEU A 25 0.96 -8.56 -6.50
CA LEU A 25 2.27 -9.16 -6.74
C LEU A 25 2.90 -9.72 -5.47
N CYS A 26 2.85 -8.98 -4.36
CA CYS A 26 3.33 -9.48 -3.06
C CYS A 26 2.58 -10.74 -2.62
N VAL A 27 1.24 -10.74 -2.69
CA VAL A 27 0.43 -11.91 -2.30
C VAL A 27 0.73 -13.11 -3.20
N ALA A 28 0.86 -12.89 -4.51
CA ALA A 28 1.24 -13.94 -5.46
C ALA A 28 2.64 -14.49 -5.16
N ALA A 29 3.62 -13.63 -4.88
CA ALA A 29 4.99 -14.02 -4.56
C ALA A 29 5.07 -14.81 -3.24
N ILE A 30 4.29 -14.41 -2.23
CA ILE A 30 4.16 -15.15 -0.96
C ILE A 30 3.56 -16.54 -1.23
N GLY A 31 2.44 -16.61 -1.97
CA GLY A 31 1.81 -17.89 -2.33
C GLY A 31 2.75 -18.81 -3.11
N PHE A 32 3.45 -18.26 -4.10
CA PHE A 32 4.45 -18.98 -4.89
C PHE A 32 5.59 -19.52 -4.01
N SER A 33 6.11 -18.72 -3.07
CA SER A 33 7.17 -19.13 -2.15
C SER A 33 6.74 -20.31 -1.26
N ILE A 34 5.50 -20.33 -0.80
CA ILE A 34 4.95 -21.44 0.01
C ILE A 34 4.87 -22.71 -0.83
N VAL A 35 4.40 -22.62 -2.07
CA VAL A 35 4.34 -23.77 -2.99
C VAL A 35 5.74 -24.28 -3.30
N GLN A 36 6.71 -23.40 -3.54
CA GLN A 36 8.07 -23.77 -3.90
C GLN A 36 8.83 -24.48 -2.77
N THR A 37 8.51 -24.13 -1.52
CA THR A 37 9.12 -24.72 -0.31
C THR A 37 8.31 -25.88 0.28
N SER A 38 7.20 -26.25 -0.37
CA SER A 38 6.36 -27.36 0.10
C SER A 38 7.12 -28.68 0.02
N GLY A 39 7.28 -29.33 1.17
CA GLY A 39 8.01 -30.60 1.30
C GLY A 39 9.50 -30.46 1.57
N GLN A 40 10.03 -29.23 1.66
CA GLN A 40 11.40 -28.99 2.10
C GLN A 40 11.47 -28.92 3.63
N SER A 41 12.56 -29.41 4.22
CA SER A 41 12.85 -29.19 5.64
C SER A 41 13.41 -27.79 5.85
N LEU A 42 13.06 -27.16 6.98
CA LEU A 42 13.58 -25.84 7.30
C LEU A 42 15.10 -25.90 7.51
N ASP A 43 15.83 -25.17 6.68
CA ASP A 43 17.28 -25.04 6.70
C ASP A 43 17.71 -23.56 6.77
N TYR A 44 18.93 -23.29 7.20
CA TYR A 44 19.52 -21.94 7.26
C TYR A 44 19.53 -21.24 5.90
N SER A 45 19.55 -22.00 4.80
CA SER A 45 19.40 -21.49 3.45
C SER A 45 18.09 -20.70 3.26
N HIS A 46 17.04 -20.97 4.04
CA HIS A 46 15.75 -20.29 3.96
C HIS A 46 15.70 -18.90 4.63
N ILE A 47 16.75 -18.46 5.32
CA ILE A 47 16.78 -17.14 5.97
C ILE A 47 16.45 -15.99 4.99
N PRO A 48 17.07 -15.90 3.79
CA PRO A 48 16.77 -14.83 2.83
C PRO A 48 15.33 -14.93 2.28
N LEU A 49 14.77 -16.14 2.20
CA LEU A 49 13.35 -16.33 1.86
C LEU A 49 12.44 -15.76 2.95
N GLY A 50 12.73 -16.05 4.22
CA GLY A 50 11.98 -15.51 5.35
C GLY A 50 12.00 -13.97 5.36
N ILE A 51 13.15 -13.37 5.07
CA ILE A 51 13.27 -11.90 4.91
C ILE A 51 12.39 -11.41 3.76
N ALA A 52 12.39 -12.09 2.60
CA ALA A 52 11.53 -11.72 1.48
C ALA A 52 10.03 -11.73 1.85
N LEU A 53 9.58 -12.78 2.54
CA LEU A 53 8.20 -12.90 3.01
C LEU A 53 7.81 -11.78 3.98
N LEU A 54 8.70 -11.43 4.92
CA LEU A 54 8.46 -10.32 5.85
C LEU A 54 8.36 -8.99 5.11
N LEU A 55 9.27 -8.72 4.17
CA LEU A 55 9.27 -7.48 3.39
C LEU A 55 8.00 -7.33 2.55
N TRP A 56 7.56 -8.39 1.86
CA TRP A 56 6.31 -8.38 1.11
C TRP A 56 5.09 -8.24 2.01
N SER A 57 5.08 -8.89 3.18
CA SER A 57 3.97 -8.77 4.14
C SER A 57 3.84 -7.34 4.68
N VAL A 58 4.95 -6.69 5.01
CA VAL A 58 4.95 -5.29 5.44
C VAL A 58 4.54 -4.37 4.28
N SER A 59 5.01 -4.64 3.05
CA SER A 59 4.58 -3.92 1.85
C SER A 59 3.05 -4.00 1.65
N VAL A 60 2.46 -5.20 1.78
CA VAL A 60 1.01 -5.41 1.71
C VAL A 60 0.27 -4.63 2.80
N TYR A 61 0.76 -4.67 4.04
CA TYR A 61 0.16 -3.92 5.13
C TYR A 61 0.13 -2.40 4.86
N ILE A 62 1.23 -1.84 4.37
CA ILE A 62 1.32 -0.43 3.99
C ILE A 62 0.38 -0.13 2.82
N GLY A 63 0.31 -1.00 1.83
CA GLY A 63 -0.61 -0.88 0.69
C GLY A 63 -2.08 -0.84 1.13
N PHE A 64 -2.50 -1.73 2.03
CA PHE A 64 -3.86 -1.69 2.58
C PHE A 64 -4.12 -0.44 3.41
N ALA A 65 -3.14 0.01 4.22
CA ALA A 65 -3.26 1.26 4.96
C ALA A 65 -3.44 2.47 4.02
N PHE A 66 -2.73 2.50 2.90
CA PHE A 66 -2.89 3.50 1.84
C PHE A 66 -4.32 3.45 1.27
N VAL A 67 -4.78 2.28 0.83
CA VAL A 67 -6.13 2.11 0.24
C VAL A 67 -7.22 2.54 1.21
N LYS A 68 -7.17 2.07 2.47
CA LYS A 68 -8.15 2.43 3.51
C LYS A 68 -8.20 3.93 3.75
N SER A 69 -7.03 4.56 3.82
CA SER A 69 -6.94 6.00 4.04
C SER A 69 -7.51 6.78 2.85
N ARG A 70 -7.33 6.30 1.61
CA ARG A 70 -7.90 6.92 0.41
C ARG A 70 -9.43 6.81 0.37
N LEU A 71 -9.98 5.68 0.80
CA LEU A 71 -11.43 5.53 0.98
C LEU A 71 -11.97 6.51 2.01
N ASN A 72 -11.27 6.66 3.15
CA ASN A 72 -11.64 7.63 4.18
C ASN A 72 -11.56 9.08 3.65
N LEU A 73 -10.57 9.40 2.82
CA LEU A 73 -10.44 10.72 2.20
C LEU A 73 -11.62 11.02 1.25
N LEU A 74 -12.03 10.03 0.44
CA LEU A 74 -13.18 10.17 -0.45
C LEU A 74 -14.47 10.38 0.36
N TYR A 75 -14.66 9.60 1.41
CA TYR A 75 -15.78 9.75 2.33
C TYR A 75 -15.79 11.12 3.01
N GLY A 76 -14.64 11.58 3.53
CA GLY A 76 -14.50 12.89 4.17
C GLY A 76 -14.75 14.05 3.22
N ASN A 77 -14.28 13.96 1.97
CA ASN A 77 -14.60 14.97 0.94
C ASN A 77 -16.10 15.00 0.62
N ASN A 78 -16.76 13.84 0.56
CA ASN A 78 -18.21 13.80 0.34
C ASN A 78 -18.96 14.44 1.51
N LEU A 79 -18.57 14.09 2.74
CA LEU A 79 -19.13 14.67 3.96
C LEU A 79 -18.93 16.19 4.00
N TYR A 80 -17.75 16.69 3.60
CA TYR A 80 -17.47 18.12 3.49
C TYR A 80 -18.45 18.83 2.55
N LEU A 81 -18.71 18.25 1.37
CA LEU A 81 -19.68 18.79 0.41
C LEU A 81 -21.11 18.74 0.97
N ASP A 82 -21.48 17.67 1.64
CA ASP A 82 -22.80 17.54 2.27
C ASP A 82 -23.01 18.57 3.40
N ILE A 83 -21.96 18.91 4.16
CA ILE A 83 -21.99 19.98 5.18
C ILE A 83 -22.19 21.34 4.52
N LEU A 84 -21.46 21.65 3.45
CA LEU A 84 -21.59 22.91 2.71
C LEU A 84 -22.97 23.08 2.07
N ASP A 85 -23.54 21.98 1.56
CA ASP A 85 -24.89 21.94 0.99
C ASP A 85 -25.99 22.00 2.07
N GLY A 86 -25.63 22.00 3.36
CA GLY A 86 -26.58 22.01 4.47
C GLY A 86 -27.38 20.71 4.64
N LYS A 87 -26.93 19.60 4.07
CA LYS A 87 -27.60 18.30 4.10
C LYS A 87 -27.38 17.51 5.40
N VAL A 88 -26.49 18.00 6.27
CA VAL A 88 -26.18 17.36 7.56
C VAL A 88 -26.79 18.16 8.70
N ASP A 89 -27.91 17.65 9.24
CA ASP A 89 -28.71 18.32 10.28
C ASP A 89 -27.90 18.69 11.53
N ASP A 90 -26.91 17.86 11.90
CA ASP A 90 -26.05 18.10 13.06
C ASP A 90 -25.17 19.34 12.93
N PHE A 91 -24.79 19.71 11.69
CA PHE A 91 -23.91 20.85 11.39
C PHE A 91 -24.64 22.05 10.78
N ASN A 92 -25.92 21.91 10.41
CA ASN A 92 -26.75 22.96 9.81
C ASN A 92 -27.37 23.94 10.85
N LYS A 93 -26.77 24.06 12.03
CA LYS A 93 -27.28 24.92 13.13
C LYS A 93 -27.00 26.40 12.90
N SER A 94 -25.89 26.74 12.24
CA SER A 94 -25.55 28.10 11.83
C SER A 94 -24.45 28.09 10.76
N LYS A 95 -24.34 29.14 9.93
CA LYS A 95 -23.24 29.29 8.96
C LYS A 95 -21.86 29.18 9.61
N ALA A 96 -21.67 29.75 10.80
CA ALA A 96 -20.41 29.65 11.54
C ALA A 96 -20.09 28.21 11.98
N HIS A 97 -21.10 27.40 12.33
CA HIS A 97 -20.90 25.97 12.63
C HIS A 97 -20.57 25.16 11.38
N GLN A 98 -21.17 25.50 10.23
CA GLN A 98 -20.85 24.87 8.94
C GLN A 98 -19.41 25.17 8.53
N GLU A 99 -18.98 26.44 8.61
CA GLU A 99 -17.62 26.86 8.28
C GLU A 99 -16.58 26.21 9.19
N TYR A 100 -16.85 26.09 10.49
CA TYR A 100 -15.96 25.42 11.43
C TYR A 100 -15.83 23.90 11.14
N ALA A 101 -16.95 23.22 10.89
CA ALA A 101 -16.94 21.80 10.54
C ALA A 101 -16.24 21.54 9.19
N ALA A 102 -16.43 22.45 8.23
CA ALA A 102 -15.75 22.44 6.95
C ALA A 102 -14.22 22.61 7.10
N GLU A 103 -13.77 23.58 7.92
CA GLU A 103 -12.34 23.81 8.18
C GLU A 103 -11.68 22.61 8.87
N LEU A 104 -12.35 22.01 9.86
CA LEU A 104 -11.85 20.83 10.58
C LEU A 104 -11.65 19.65 9.62
N THR A 105 -12.65 19.41 8.77
CA THR A 105 -12.60 18.34 7.76
C THR A 105 -11.46 18.58 6.75
N MET A 106 -11.23 19.83 6.35
CA MET A 106 -10.14 20.19 5.44
C MET A 106 -8.75 19.97 6.07
N LYS A 107 -8.57 20.32 7.36
CA LYS A 107 -7.32 20.05 8.09
C LYS A 107 -7.02 18.55 8.19
N ASP A 108 -8.04 17.72 8.40
CA ASP A 108 -7.87 16.27 8.42
C ASP A 108 -7.49 15.72 7.03
N ILE A 109 -8.12 16.23 5.97
CA ILE A 109 -7.78 15.91 4.57
C ILE A 109 -6.31 16.24 4.25
N GLU A 110 -5.81 17.41 4.66
CA GLU A 110 -4.42 17.83 4.42
C GLU A 110 -3.40 16.98 5.17
N ARG A 111 -3.65 16.70 6.46
CA ARG A 111 -2.77 15.84 7.28
C ARG A 111 -2.66 14.44 6.70
N ILE A 112 -3.77 13.92 6.22
CA ILE A 112 -3.86 12.63 5.57
C ILE A 112 -3.05 12.65 4.26
N ASN A 113 -3.14 13.73 3.46
CA ASN A 113 -2.42 13.87 2.20
C ASN A 113 -0.87 13.84 2.32
N GLN A 114 -0.30 14.53 3.30
CA GLN A 114 1.16 14.63 3.45
C GLN A 114 1.84 13.30 3.83
N LYS A 115 1.14 12.38 4.49
CA LYS A 115 1.69 11.08 4.85
C LYS A 115 1.78 10.12 3.65
N TYR A 116 1.05 10.36 2.56
CA TYR A 116 0.85 9.37 1.52
C TYR A 116 2.04 9.10 0.61
N GLU A 117 2.74 10.13 0.18
CA GLU A 117 3.86 9.95 -0.75
C GLU A 117 4.97 9.11 -0.12
N LYS A 118 5.18 9.29 1.20
CA LYS A 118 6.14 8.49 1.96
C LYS A 118 5.71 7.04 2.07
N HIS A 119 4.44 6.76 2.32
CA HIS A 119 3.95 5.38 2.43
C HIS A 119 4.06 4.62 1.12
N LEU A 120 3.74 5.26 -0.01
CA LEU A 120 3.88 4.65 -1.33
C LEU A 120 5.34 4.29 -1.62
N TYR A 121 6.25 5.23 -1.41
CA TYR A 121 7.67 5.00 -1.66
C TYR A 121 8.24 3.87 -0.79
N ILE A 122 7.85 3.81 0.49
CA ILE A 122 8.27 2.72 1.39
C ILE A 122 7.70 1.38 0.91
N GLN A 123 6.44 1.34 0.47
CA GLN A 123 5.81 0.12 -0.06
C GLN A 123 6.60 -0.44 -1.26
N GLU A 124 6.99 0.44 -2.19
CA GLU A 124 7.79 0.09 -3.36
C GLU A 124 9.17 -0.45 -2.99
N ILE A 125 9.89 0.25 -2.10
CA ILE A 125 11.22 -0.21 -1.65
C ILE A 125 11.13 -1.59 -1.02
N LEU A 126 10.17 -1.80 -0.11
CA LEU A 126 10.00 -3.10 0.55
C LEU A 126 9.68 -4.20 -0.46
N PHE A 127 8.87 -3.90 -1.47
CA PHE A 127 8.59 -4.85 -2.55
C PHE A 127 9.87 -5.27 -3.29
N TYR A 128 10.67 -4.30 -3.74
CA TYR A 128 11.91 -4.58 -4.46
C TYR A 128 12.97 -5.28 -3.59
N LEU A 129 13.12 -4.87 -2.33
CA LEU A 129 14.00 -5.57 -1.39
C LEU A 129 13.57 -7.02 -1.19
N GLY A 130 12.26 -7.29 -1.14
CA GLY A 130 11.73 -8.65 -1.07
C GLY A 130 12.08 -9.47 -2.32
N VAL A 131 11.93 -8.89 -3.51
CA VAL A 131 12.33 -9.52 -4.78
C VAL A 131 13.82 -9.86 -4.80
N ILE A 132 14.69 -8.92 -4.41
CA ILE A 132 16.14 -9.15 -4.34
C ILE A 132 16.46 -10.28 -3.36
N SER A 133 15.86 -10.25 -2.16
CA SER A 133 16.08 -11.28 -1.14
C SER A 133 15.63 -12.67 -1.61
N PHE A 134 14.51 -12.76 -2.34
CA PHE A 134 14.04 -13.99 -2.94
C PHE A 134 14.99 -14.52 -4.02
N VAL A 135 15.49 -13.66 -4.90
CA VAL A 135 16.47 -14.05 -5.93
C VAL A 135 17.75 -14.59 -5.30
N VAL A 136 18.25 -13.93 -4.24
CA VAL A 136 19.42 -14.39 -3.49
C VAL A 136 19.16 -15.78 -2.89
N TRP A 137 18.01 -16.00 -2.25
CA TRP A 137 17.62 -17.33 -1.77
C TRP A 137 17.65 -18.37 -2.88
N HIS A 138 17.02 -18.07 -4.02
CA HIS A 138 16.91 -19.02 -5.11
C HIS A 138 18.28 -19.43 -5.68
N ILE A 139 19.23 -18.49 -5.78
CA ILE A 139 20.60 -18.77 -6.21
C ILE A 139 21.32 -19.68 -5.20
N ILE A 140 21.17 -19.41 -3.89
CA ILE A 140 21.76 -20.24 -2.83
C ILE A 140 21.21 -21.67 -2.90
N GLU A 141 19.88 -21.80 -3.07
CA GLU A 141 19.22 -23.10 -3.16
C GLU A 141 19.71 -23.89 -4.38
N MET A 142 19.81 -23.26 -5.55
CA MET A 142 20.37 -23.87 -6.75
C MET A 142 21.82 -24.33 -6.55
N TYR A 143 22.62 -23.55 -5.82
CA TYR A 143 24.00 -23.90 -5.52
C TYR A 143 24.09 -25.12 -4.59
N ASN A 144 23.26 -25.18 -3.54
CA ASN A 144 23.21 -26.30 -2.60
C ASN A 144 22.77 -27.61 -3.28
N ILE A 145 21.75 -27.53 -4.15
CA ILE A 145 21.30 -28.68 -4.95
C ILE A 145 22.44 -29.16 -5.86
N SER A 146 23.15 -28.25 -6.50
CA SER A 146 24.26 -28.60 -7.41
C SER A 146 25.40 -29.33 -6.71
N ILE A 147 25.76 -28.94 -5.48
CA ILE A 147 26.79 -29.64 -4.69
C ILE A 147 26.33 -31.06 -4.32
N THR A 148 25.08 -31.22 -3.90
CA THR A 148 24.53 -32.51 -3.44
C THR A 148 24.46 -33.55 -4.57
N VAL A 149 24.28 -33.11 -5.82
CA VAL A 149 24.23 -34.02 -6.99
C VAL A 149 25.62 -34.49 -7.44
N ILE A 150 26.68 -33.73 -7.12
CA ILE A 150 28.05 -34.03 -7.56
C ILE A 150 28.82 -34.87 -6.51
N ALA A 151 28.43 -34.81 -5.24
CA ALA A 151 29.02 -35.56 -4.13
C ALA A 151 28.40 -36.96 -3.97
#